data_AF-A0A1H1M0V6-F1
#
_entry.id   AF-A0A1H1M0V6-F1
#
_cell.length_a   1.000
_cell.length_b   1.000
_cell.length_c   1.000
_cell.angle_alpha   90.00
_cell.angle_beta   90.00
_cell.angle_gamma   90.00
#
_symmetry.space_group_name_H-M   'P 1'
#
loop_
_entity.id
_entity.type
_entity.pdbx_description
1 polymer ?
#
loop_
_entity_poly.entity_id
_entity_poly.type
_entity_poly.pdbx_seq_one_letter_code
_entity_poly.pdbx_strand_id
1 'polypeptide(L)'
;MTESINTTKDLKFYSQKSIGIATFIGGPMAAGYLIKENYKALNENDKGKTALIISILATIAIFGTLFLIPETIIDKIPNMLIPAVYTGIIYLIVNKIHGTILDTHEAHNNAFYSGWKAAGIGLISLIVLAAIIVASIFLIPDETYDAYDAEMEQFTKNEEASLVFYEHLNTEDNLSLLNEINAIAIPKWKENIEIIHRSNSIEGLPSELLEQNKKLLKYSKLRIEAFELFKKLIINDSEAYDTELNRVHAEIEAVIESLN
;
A
#
# COMPACT_ATOMS: atom_id res chain seq x y z
N MET A 1 53.44 -22.50 -24.03
CA MET A 1 52.33 -21.60 -23.67
C MET A 1 51.65 -21.18 -24.96
N THR A 2 50.48 -21.72 -25.27
CA THR A 2 49.62 -21.18 -26.34
C THR A 2 48.91 -19.95 -25.77
N GLU A 3 49.23 -18.75 -26.26
CA GLU A 3 48.42 -17.57 -25.98
C GLU A 3 46.96 -17.87 -26.33
N SER A 4 46.07 -17.75 -25.36
CA SER A 4 44.63 -17.78 -25.64
C SER A 4 44.31 -16.62 -26.57
N ILE A 5 43.73 -16.92 -27.73
CA ILE A 5 43.32 -15.90 -28.69
C ILE A 5 42.30 -14.99 -27.99
N ASN A 6 42.60 -13.69 -27.89
CA ASN A 6 41.70 -12.71 -27.27
C ASN A 6 40.54 -12.38 -28.23
N THR A 7 39.53 -13.24 -28.23
CA THR A 7 38.32 -13.12 -29.07
C THR A 7 37.37 -12.00 -28.65
N THR A 8 37.64 -11.32 -27.53
CA THR A 8 36.75 -10.30 -26.95
C THR A 8 37.35 -8.89 -26.90
N LYS A 9 38.52 -8.68 -27.52
CA LYS A 9 39.29 -7.43 -27.44
C LYS A 9 38.49 -6.19 -27.85
N ASP A 10 37.69 -6.31 -28.91
CA ASP A 10 36.91 -5.20 -29.49
C ASP A 10 35.48 -5.13 -28.95
N LEU A 11 35.12 -5.99 -28.00
CA LEU A 11 33.80 -6.04 -27.37
C LEU A 11 33.78 -5.24 -26.07
N LYS A 12 32.60 -4.76 -25.67
CA LYS A 12 32.38 -4.17 -24.35
C LYS A 12 31.20 -4.82 -23.67
N PHE A 13 31.42 -5.24 -22.43
CA PHE A 13 30.41 -5.86 -21.59
C PHE A 13 30.15 -5.04 -20.32
N TYR A 14 28.96 -5.21 -19.76
CA TYR A 14 28.72 -4.97 -18.34
C TYR A 14 29.22 -6.18 -17.56
N SER A 15 30.07 -5.94 -16.56
CA SER A 15 30.57 -6.98 -15.67
C SER A 15 29.46 -7.54 -14.79
N GLN A 16 29.69 -8.72 -14.23
CA GLN A 16 28.74 -9.34 -13.28
C GLN A 16 28.46 -8.43 -12.08
N LYS A 17 29.48 -7.74 -11.56
CA LYS A 17 29.33 -6.75 -10.47
C LYS A 17 28.45 -5.57 -10.90
N SER A 18 28.69 -5.01 -12.08
CA SER A 18 27.88 -3.90 -12.62
C SER A 18 26.41 -4.31 -12.82
N ILE A 19 26.17 -5.52 -13.32
CA ILE A 19 24.81 -6.05 -13.46
C ILE A 19 24.16 -6.19 -12.08
N GLY A 20 24.86 -6.75 -11.09
CA GLY A 20 24.37 -6.86 -9.72
C GLY A 20 23.99 -5.51 -9.09
N ILE A 21 24.84 -4.48 -9.25
CA ILE A 21 24.56 -3.12 -8.75
C ILE A 21 23.29 -2.54 -9.39
N ALA A 22 23.18 -2.61 -10.71
CA ALA A 22 22.00 -2.11 -11.40
C ALA A 22 20.73 -2.86 -11.01
N THR A 23 20.86 -4.17 -10.81
CA THR A 23 19.76 -5.05 -10.36
C THR A 23 19.30 -4.62 -8.98
N PHE A 24 20.21 -4.49 -8.02
CA PHE A 24 19.87 -4.11 -6.64
C PHE A 24 19.16 -2.75 -6.54
N ILE A 25 19.52 -1.80 -7.42
CA ILE A 25 18.92 -0.46 -7.46
C ILE A 25 17.59 -0.45 -8.22
N GLY A 26 17.57 -1.06 -9.42
CA GLY A 26 16.50 -0.90 -10.40
C GLY A 26 15.62 -2.11 -10.63
N GLY A 27 15.86 -3.20 -9.91
CA GLY A 27 15.17 -4.48 -10.04
C GLY A 27 15.62 -5.34 -11.22
N PRO A 28 14.96 -6.49 -11.43
CA PRO A 28 15.29 -7.44 -12.49
C PRO A 28 15.24 -6.84 -13.90
N MET A 29 14.35 -5.90 -14.18
CA MET A 29 14.27 -5.19 -15.47
C MET A 29 15.58 -4.49 -15.84
N ALA A 30 16.25 -3.84 -14.87
CA ALA A 30 17.56 -3.24 -15.08
C ALA A 30 18.60 -4.32 -15.45
N ALA A 31 18.57 -5.46 -14.76
CA ALA A 31 19.42 -6.60 -15.07
C ALA A 31 19.23 -7.10 -16.50
N GLY A 32 17.98 -7.30 -16.92
CA GLY A 32 17.65 -7.80 -18.25
C GLY A 32 18.08 -6.86 -19.37
N TYR A 33 18.00 -5.54 -19.14
CA TYR A 33 18.56 -4.56 -20.08
C TYR A 33 20.08 -4.70 -20.23
N LEU A 34 20.82 -4.82 -19.12
CA LEU A 34 22.29 -4.98 -19.19
C LEU A 34 22.70 -6.32 -19.78
N ILE A 35 21.99 -7.40 -19.46
CA ILE A 35 22.19 -8.73 -20.05
C ILE A 35 21.92 -8.69 -21.56
N LYS A 36 20.87 -7.99 -21.99
CA LYS A 36 20.59 -7.77 -23.41
C LYS A 36 21.74 -7.06 -24.12
N GLU A 37 22.31 -6.01 -23.52
CA GLU A 37 23.45 -5.31 -24.12
C GLU A 37 24.71 -6.20 -24.20
N ASN A 38 24.93 -7.10 -23.24
CA ASN A 38 25.99 -8.10 -23.34
C ASN A 38 25.75 -9.08 -24.50
N TYR A 39 24.53 -9.62 -24.63
CA TYR A 39 24.17 -10.49 -25.76
C TYR A 39 24.30 -9.77 -27.10
N LYS A 40 23.95 -8.49 -27.16
CA LYS A 40 24.13 -7.64 -28.35
C LYS A 40 25.61 -7.52 -28.72
N ALA A 41 26.50 -7.35 -27.76
CA ALA A 41 27.95 -7.36 -28.01
C ALA A 41 28.45 -8.72 -28.53
N LEU A 42 27.78 -9.82 -28.18
CA LEU A 42 28.05 -11.16 -28.71
C LEU A 42 27.36 -11.46 -30.06
N ASN A 43 26.67 -10.50 -30.66
CA ASN A 43 25.81 -10.68 -31.84
C ASN A 43 24.67 -11.71 -31.64
N GLU A 44 24.29 -12.01 -30.39
CA GLU A 44 23.21 -12.94 -30.03
C GLU A 44 21.92 -12.18 -29.67
N ASN A 45 21.48 -11.28 -30.56
CA ASN A 45 20.41 -10.31 -30.29
C ASN A 45 19.08 -10.95 -29.84
N ASP A 46 18.73 -12.13 -30.36
CA ASP A 46 17.48 -12.80 -30.02
C ASP A 46 17.49 -13.27 -28.56
N LYS A 47 18.59 -13.85 -28.08
CA LYS A 47 18.76 -14.20 -26.65
C LYS A 47 18.70 -12.95 -25.78
N GLY A 48 19.26 -11.83 -26.25
CA GLY A 48 19.17 -10.54 -25.56
C GLY A 48 17.73 -10.02 -25.44
N LYS A 49 16.93 -10.10 -26.50
CA LYS A 49 15.50 -9.73 -26.45
C LYS A 49 14.72 -10.63 -25.50
N THR A 50 14.95 -11.94 -25.57
CA THR A 50 14.32 -12.90 -24.65
C THR A 50 14.68 -12.60 -23.20
N ALA A 51 15.94 -12.32 -22.89
CA ALA A 51 16.36 -11.95 -21.54
C ALA A 51 15.66 -10.68 -21.02
N LEU A 52 15.53 -9.65 -21.87
CA LEU A 52 14.80 -8.43 -21.50
C LEU A 52 13.31 -8.71 -21.24
N ILE A 53 12.63 -9.44 -22.13
CA ILE A 53 11.20 -9.77 -21.98
C ILE A 53 10.98 -10.57 -20.69
N ILE A 54 11.78 -11.61 -20.44
CA ILE A 54 11.70 -12.41 -19.21
C ILE A 54 11.91 -11.54 -17.98
N SER A 55 12.86 -10.60 -18.01
CA SER A 55 13.12 -9.72 -16.88
C SER A 55 11.98 -8.74 -16.59
N ILE A 56 11.28 -8.26 -17.62
CA ILE A 56 10.09 -7.41 -17.49
C ILE A 56 8.95 -8.23 -16.88
N LEU A 57 8.69 -9.44 -17.41
CA LEU A 57 7.67 -10.34 -16.87
C LEU A 57 7.97 -10.73 -15.42
N ALA A 58 9.23 -11.02 -15.09
CA ALA A 58 9.66 -11.30 -13.72
C ALA A 58 9.49 -10.08 -12.80
N THR A 59 9.76 -8.87 -13.29
CA THR A 59 9.50 -7.64 -12.54
C THR A 59 8.01 -7.49 -12.25
N ILE A 60 7.16 -7.63 -13.25
CA ILE A 60 5.70 -7.57 -13.08
C ILE A 60 5.22 -8.66 -12.10
N ALA A 61 5.74 -9.89 -12.21
CA ALA A 61 5.36 -10.97 -11.31
C ALA A 61 5.80 -10.71 -9.86
N ILE A 62 7.04 -10.26 -9.64
CA ILE A 62 7.56 -9.96 -8.31
C ILE A 62 6.75 -8.81 -7.70
N PHE A 63 6.65 -7.67 -8.37
CA PHE A 63 5.95 -6.51 -7.80
C PHE A 63 4.43 -6.73 -7.74
N GLY A 64 3.83 -7.40 -8.72
CA GLY A 64 2.41 -7.76 -8.70
C GLY A 64 2.05 -8.72 -7.57
N THR A 65 2.94 -9.68 -7.25
CA THR A 65 2.71 -10.56 -6.08
C THR A 65 2.91 -9.84 -4.76
N LEU A 66 3.77 -8.81 -4.68
CA LEU A 66 3.92 -8.00 -3.47
C LEU A 66 2.60 -7.29 -3.11
N PHE A 67 1.83 -6.82 -4.09
CA PHE A 67 0.50 -6.23 -3.85
C PHE A 67 -0.53 -7.23 -3.28
N LEU A 68 -0.30 -8.53 -3.42
CA LEU A 68 -1.19 -9.56 -2.88
C LEU A 68 -0.85 -9.96 -1.44
N ILE A 69 0.29 -9.51 -0.91
CA ILE A 69 0.73 -9.87 0.43
C ILE A 69 0.11 -8.89 1.43
N PRO A 70 -0.58 -9.37 2.49
CA PRO A 70 -1.11 -8.53 3.55
C PRO A 70 -0.03 -7.65 4.22
N GLU A 71 -0.38 -6.42 4.57
CA GLU A 71 0.54 -5.46 5.21
C GLU A 71 1.17 -6.02 6.49
N THR A 72 0.38 -6.73 7.30
CA THR A 72 0.84 -7.40 8.53
C THR A 72 2.00 -8.39 8.33
N ILE A 73 2.19 -8.88 7.11
CA ILE A 73 3.31 -9.75 6.70
C ILE A 73 4.43 -8.89 6.09
N ILE A 74 4.10 -7.96 5.20
CA ILE A 74 5.07 -7.07 4.53
C ILE A 74 5.90 -6.29 5.56
N ASP A 75 5.28 -5.75 6.61
CA ASP A 75 5.95 -4.94 7.63
C ASP A 75 7.05 -5.70 8.40
N LYS A 76 7.00 -7.03 8.37
CA LYS A 76 7.99 -7.90 9.02
C LYS A 76 9.16 -8.24 8.12
N ILE A 77 9.06 -7.95 6.82
CA ILE A 77 10.09 -8.24 5.83
C ILE A 77 11.08 -7.08 5.79
N PRO A 78 12.38 -7.31 6.02
CA PRO A 78 13.38 -6.26 5.89
C PRO A 78 13.41 -5.68 4.47
N ASN A 79 13.41 -4.34 4.35
CA ASN A 79 13.37 -3.63 3.06
C ASN A 79 14.44 -4.06 2.04
N MET A 80 15.59 -4.54 2.53
CA MET A 80 16.70 -5.00 1.67
C MET A 80 16.60 -6.48 1.29
N LEU A 81 15.72 -7.26 1.90
CA LEU A 81 15.67 -8.72 1.69
C LEU A 81 15.23 -9.04 0.27
N ILE A 82 14.13 -8.44 -0.20
CA ILE A 82 13.62 -8.65 -1.56
C ILE A 82 14.69 -8.24 -2.61
N PRO A 83 15.29 -7.04 -2.53
CA PRO A 83 16.43 -6.66 -3.36
C PRO A 83 17.60 -7.62 -3.36
N ALA A 84 18.03 -8.06 -2.18
CA ALA A 84 19.13 -9.00 -2.06
C ALA A 84 18.81 -10.35 -2.72
N VAL A 85 17.59 -10.87 -2.53
CA VAL A 85 17.16 -12.17 -3.08
C VAL A 85 17.17 -12.15 -4.60
N TYR A 86 16.46 -11.21 -5.25
CA TYR A 86 16.43 -11.20 -6.72
C TYR A 86 17.82 -10.86 -7.30
N THR A 87 18.64 -10.08 -6.60
CA THR A 87 20.01 -9.75 -7.03
C THR A 87 20.90 -10.99 -6.98
N GLY A 88 20.79 -11.81 -5.93
CA GLY A 88 21.48 -13.09 -5.83
C GLY A 88 21.07 -14.05 -6.96
N ILE A 89 19.77 -14.15 -7.25
CA ILE A 89 19.26 -14.97 -8.36
C ILE A 89 19.84 -14.50 -9.70
N ILE A 90 19.82 -13.19 -9.97
CA ILE A 90 20.42 -12.62 -11.19
C ILE A 90 21.92 -12.88 -11.25
N TYR A 91 22.65 -12.77 -10.13
CA TYR A 91 24.07 -13.05 -10.07
C TYR A 91 24.38 -14.48 -10.53
N LEU A 92 23.57 -15.47 -10.08
CA LEU A 92 23.68 -16.86 -10.49
C LEU A 92 23.33 -17.05 -11.97
N ILE A 93 22.27 -16.39 -12.45
CA ILE A 93 21.88 -16.44 -13.87
C ILE A 93 23.00 -15.90 -14.76
N VAL A 94 23.56 -14.72 -14.43
CA VAL A 94 24.66 -14.09 -15.19
C VAL A 94 25.89 -14.99 -15.18
N ASN A 95 26.24 -15.59 -14.04
CA ASN A 95 27.35 -16.54 -13.96
C ASN A 95 27.14 -17.72 -14.93
N LYS A 96 25.91 -18.25 -14.99
CA LYS A 96 25.56 -19.37 -15.85
C LYS A 96 25.62 -19.02 -17.34
N ILE A 97 25.13 -17.84 -17.74
CA ILE A 97 25.02 -17.49 -19.17
C ILE A 97 26.25 -16.76 -19.73
N HIS A 98 26.95 -15.98 -18.90
CA HIS A 98 28.04 -15.10 -19.32
C HIS A 98 29.33 -15.28 -18.50
N GLY A 99 29.37 -16.14 -17.47
CA GLY A 99 30.55 -16.27 -16.58
C GLY A 99 31.84 -16.51 -17.34
N THR A 100 31.91 -17.57 -18.15
CA THR A 100 33.11 -17.94 -18.91
C THR A 100 33.61 -16.81 -19.81
N ILE A 101 32.71 -16.10 -20.51
CA ILE A 101 33.11 -15.03 -21.44
C ILE A 101 33.54 -13.77 -20.70
N LEU A 102 32.90 -13.45 -19.57
CA LEU A 102 33.29 -12.31 -18.72
C LEU A 102 34.64 -12.56 -18.04
N ASP A 103 34.86 -13.78 -17.52
CA ASP A 103 36.15 -14.18 -16.90
C ASP A 103 37.28 -14.13 -17.93
N THR A 104 37.02 -14.62 -19.16
CA THR A 104 38.00 -14.53 -20.25
C THR A 104 38.29 -13.07 -20.63
N HIS A 105 37.25 -12.23 -20.68
CA HIS A 105 37.42 -10.80 -20.97
C HIS A 105 38.24 -10.08 -19.90
N GLU A 106 38.01 -10.40 -18.62
CA GLU A 106 38.76 -9.87 -17.48
C GLU A 106 40.21 -10.38 -17.46
N ALA A 107 40.44 -11.67 -17.73
CA ALA A 107 41.78 -12.26 -17.78
C ALA A 107 42.70 -11.63 -18.85
N HIS A 108 42.12 -11.14 -19.94
CA HIS A 108 42.85 -10.39 -20.97
C HIS A 108 42.98 -8.88 -20.66
N ASN A 109 42.53 -8.43 -19.49
CA ASN A 109 42.49 -7.01 -19.09
C ASN A 109 41.71 -6.11 -20.07
N ASN A 110 40.67 -6.66 -20.72
CA ASN A 110 39.82 -5.87 -21.60
C ASN A 110 38.87 -4.97 -20.78
N ALA A 111 38.45 -3.85 -21.37
CA ALA A 111 37.70 -2.81 -20.66
C ALA A 111 36.18 -3.09 -20.61
N PHE A 112 35.62 -3.16 -19.39
CA PHE A 112 34.18 -3.18 -19.16
C PHE A 112 33.54 -1.78 -19.24
N TYR A 113 32.22 -1.73 -19.40
CA TYR A 113 31.45 -0.53 -19.09
C TYR A 113 31.59 -0.16 -17.61
N SER A 114 31.59 1.15 -17.31
CA SER A 114 31.71 1.65 -15.95
C SER A 114 30.54 1.24 -15.07
N GLY A 115 30.81 0.97 -13.78
CA GLY A 115 29.77 0.69 -12.79
C GLY A 115 28.77 1.84 -12.63
N TRP A 116 29.21 3.10 -12.78
CA TRP A 116 28.34 4.28 -12.77
C TRP A 116 27.29 4.27 -13.88
N LYS A 117 27.66 3.80 -15.09
CA LYS A 117 26.70 3.66 -16.18
C LYS A 117 25.63 2.62 -15.83
N ALA A 118 26.03 1.50 -15.23
CA ALA A 118 25.10 0.46 -14.79
C ALA A 118 24.19 0.95 -13.66
N ALA A 119 24.74 1.66 -12.66
CA ALA A 119 23.96 2.26 -11.59
C ALA A 119 22.93 3.28 -12.12
N GLY A 120 23.32 4.12 -13.10
CA GLY A 120 22.40 5.05 -13.75
C GLY A 120 21.25 4.34 -14.49
N ILE A 121 21.52 3.20 -15.15
CA ILE A 121 20.47 2.37 -15.76
C ILE A 121 19.55 1.77 -14.70
N GLY A 122 20.11 1.32 -13.56
CA GLY A 122 19.33 0.91 -12.40
C GLY A 122 18.39 2.01 -11.92
N LEU A 123 18.89 3.24 -11.77
CA LEU A 123 18.08 4.39 -11.37
C LEU A 123 16.97 4.70 -12.37
N ILE A 124 17.25 4.65 -13.67
CA ILE A 124 16.21 4.85 -14.71
C ILE A 124 15.12 3.78 -14.59
N SER A 125 15.51 2.51 -14.42
CA SER A 125 14.56 1.41 -14.22
C SER A 125 13.69 1.63 -12.98
N LEU A 126 14.28 2.11 -11.88
CA LEU A 126 13.57 2.44 -10.66
C LEU A 126 12.55 3.57 -10.90
N ILE A 127 12.94 4.64 -11.60
CA ILE A 127 12.04 5.76 -11.94
C ILE A 127 10.87 5.28 -12.82
N VAL A 128 11.13 4.43 -13.81
CA VAL A 128 10.07 3.85 -14.66
C VAL A 128 9.11 3.01 -13.82
N LEU A 129 9.63 2.18 -12.92
CA LEU A 129 8.78 1.37 -12.04
C LEU A 129 7.95 2.25 -11.10
N ALA A 130 8.55 3.27 -10.49
CA ALA A 130 7.85 4.20 -9.63
C ALA A 130 6.73 4.95 -10.40
N ALA A 131 7.00 5.38 -11.63
CA ALA A 131 6.00 6.02 -12.47
C ALA A 131 4.82 5.09 -12.80
N ILE A 132 5.08 3.79 -13.05
CA ILE A 132 4.02 2.79 -13.27
C ILE A 132 3.17 2.61 -12.02
N ILE A 133 3.79 2.51 -10.84
CA ILE A 133 3.08 2.38 -9.57
C ILE A 133 2.20 3.61 -9.32
N VAL A 134 2.76 4.81 -9.46
CA VAL A 134 2.00 6.06 -9.30
C VAL A 134 0.86 6.13 -10.32
N ALA A 135 1.10 5.81 -11.59
CA ALA A 135 0.05 5.79 -12.61
C ALA A 135 -1.05 4.77 -12.27
N SER A 136 -0.71 3.62 -11.70
CA SER A 136 -1.70 2.61 -11.30
C SER A 136 -2.64 3.12 -10.22
N ILE A 137 -2.17 3.95 -9.28
CA ILE A 137 -3.01 4.57 -8.25
C ILE A 137 -4.10 5.43 -8.89
N PHE A 138 -3.77 6.20 -9.93
CA PHE A 138 -4.74 7.04 -10.65
C PHE A 138 -5.59 6.29 -11.68
N LEU A 139 -5.32 5.00 -11.94
CA LEU A 139 -6.04 4.17 -12.90
C LEU A 139 -6.96 3.14 -12.22
N ILE A 140 -6.86 2.96 -10.89
CA ILE A 140 -7.83 2.17 -10.11
C ILE A 140 -9.15 2.95 -10.08
N PRO A 141 -10.30 2.34 -10.45
CA PRO A 141 -11.55 3.06 -10.64
C PRO A 141 -12.04 3.80 -9.39
N ASP A 142 -12.43 5.06 -9.61
CA ASP A 142 -13.04 6.00 -8.64
C ASP A 142 -14.29 5.41 -7.96
N GLU A 143 -14.98 4.46 -8.59
CA GLU A 143 -16.27 3.92 -8.13
C GLU A 143 -16.24 3.34 -6.70
N THR A 144 -15.11 2.74 -6.28
CA THR A 144 -14.96 2.20 -4.91
C THR A 144 -14.89 3.33 -3.87
N TYR A 145 -14.10 4.36 -4.16
CA TYR A 145 -13.94 5.50 -3.26
C TYR A 145 -15.18 6.41 -3.30
N ASP A 146 -15.75 6.66 -4.48
CA ASP A 146 -17.01 7.40 -4.64
C ASP A 146 -18.16 6.75 -3.85
N ALA A 147 -18.30 5.42 -3.93
CA ALA A 147 -19.33 4.70 -3.17
C ALA A 147 -19.10 4.80 -1.66
N TYR A 148 -17.84 4.74 -1.22
CA TYR A 148 -17.49 4.88 0.19
C TYR A 148 -17.74 6.32 0.69
N ASP A 149 -17.31 7.32 -0.08
CA ASP A 149 -17.46 8.74 0.26
C ASP A 149 -18.94 9.14 0.34
N ALA A 150 -19.79 8.62 -0.56
CA ALA A 150 -21.24 8.83 -0.50
C ALA A 150 -21.86 8.29 0.81
N GLU A 151 -21.42 7.10 1.26
CA GLU A 151 -21.85 6.52 2.54
C GLU A 151 -21.34 7.37 3.73
N MET A 152 -20.10 7.85 3.69
CA MET A 152 -19.52 8.71 4.75
C MET A 152 -20.16 10.10 4.81
N GLU A 153 -20.58 10.66 3.68
CA GLU A 153 -21.34 11.91 3.63
C GLU A 153 -22.67 11.75 4.36
N GLN A 154 -23.40 10.64 4.11
CA GLN A 154 -24.64 10.37 4.82
C GLN A 154 -24.41 10.09 6.31
N PHE A 155 -23.32 9.39 6.66
CA PHE A 155 -22.90 9.19 8.05
C PHE A 155 -22.75 10.52 8.79
N THR A 156 -22.05 11.48 8.16
CA THR A 156 -21.76 12.79 8.73
C THR A 156 -23.04 13.61 8.92
N LYS A 157 -23.93 13.63 7.93
CA LYS A 157 -25.24 14.30 8.04
C LYS A 157 -26.09 13.74 9.18
N ASN A 158 -26.02 12.43 9.41
CA ASN A 158 -26.73 11.77 10.50
C ASN A 158 -26.12 12.11 11.86
N GLU A 159 -24.78 12.14 11.94
CA GLU A 159 -24.07 12.59 13.14
C GLU A 159 -24.46 14.03 13.48
N GLU A 160 -24.28 14.98 12.56
CA GLU A 160 -24.60 16.40 12.77
C GLU A 160 -26.04 16.56 13.28
N ALA A 161 -27.01 15.97 12.57
CA ALA A 161 -28.41 16.05 12.95
C ALA A 161 -28.74 15.41 14.31
N SER A 162 -27.97 14.42 14.75
CA SER A 162 -28.14 13.80 16.07
C SER A 162 -27.51 14.60 17.20
N LEU A 163 -26.41 15.32 16.91
CA LEU A 163 -25.64 16.06 17.93
C LEU A 163 -26.24 17.43 18.24
N VAL A 164 -27.14 17.94 17.39
CA VAL A 164 -27.98 19.12 17.70
C VAL A 164 -28.68 18.98 19.07
N PHE A 165 -29.02 17.76 19.50
CA PHE A 165 -29.57 17.48 20.83
C PHE A 165 -28.80 18.13 21.97
N TYR A 166 -27.46 18.17 21.90
CA TYR A 166 -26.64 18.76 22.96
C TYR A 166 -26.83 20.27 23.08
N GLU A 167 -27.22 20.95 22.00
CA GLU A 167 -27.55 22.38 22.01
C GLU A 167 -28.89 22.62 22.71
N HIS A 168 -29.84 21.69 22.56
CA HIS A 168 -31.18 21.77 23.13
C HIS A 168 -31.27 21.30 24.59
N LEU A 169 -30.28 20.56 25.07
CA LEU A 169 -30.27 19.89 26.38
C LEU A 169 -30.64 20.81 27.55
N ASN A 170 -30.29 22.11 27.47
CA ASN A 170 -30.53 23.09 28.53
C ASN A 170 -31.66 24.09 28.21
N THR A 171 -32.27 24.01 27.03
CA THR A 171 -33.25 25.01 26.54
C THR A 171 -34.64 24.43 26.31
N GLU A 172 -34.73 23.15 25.94
CA GLU A 172 -35.99 22.47 25.65
C GLU A 172 -36.52 21.67 26.86
N ASP A 173 -37.81 21.38 26.86
CA ASP A 173 -38.43 20.60 27.94
C ASP A 173 -38.19 19.08 27.79
N ASN A 174 -38.36 18.34 28.88
CA ASN A 174 -38.12 16.89 28.94
C ASN A 174 -38.90 16.09 27.87
N LEU A 175 -40.13 16.47 27.53
CA LEU A 175 -40.90 15.75 26.52
C LEU A 175 -40.32 15.98 25.12
N SER A 176 -39.94 17.22 24.81
CA SER A 176 -39.28 17.59 23.55
C SER A 176 -37.94 16.86 23.39
N LEU A 177 -37.11 16.85 24.44
CA LEU A 177 -35.84 16.11 24.46
C LEU A 177 -36.04 14.60 24.29
N LEU A 178 -37.02 14.00 24.96
CA LEU A 178 -37.34 12.58 24.78
C LEU A 178 -37.82 12.28 23.35
N ASN A 179 -38.61 13.16 22.75
CA ASN A 179 -39.03 13.01 21.36
C ASN A 179 -37.84 13.08 20.40
N GLU A 180 -36.93 14.03 20.59
CA GLU A 180 -35.72 14.17 19.77
C GLU A 180 -34.82 12.92 19.86
N ILE A 181 -34.58 12.40 21.08
CA ILE A 181 -33.80 11.17 21.28
C ILE A 181 -34.42 10.00 20.51
N ASN A 182 -35.74 9.79 20.67
CA ASN A 182 -36.42 8.62 20.13
C ASN A 182 -36.68 8.70 18.62
N ALA A 183 -36.97 9.90 18.10
CA ALA A 183 -37.37 10.09 16.71
C ALA A 183 -36.18 10.46 15.79
N ILE A 184 -35.11 11.06 16.34
CA ILE A 184 -34.00 11.60 15.55
C ILE A 184 -32.68 10.94 15.96
N ALA A 185 -32.20 11.17 17.18
CA ALA A 185 -30.82 10.84 17.53
C ALA A 185 -30.53 9.33 17.46
N ILE A 186 -31.29 8.50 18.20
CA ILE A 186 -31.06 7.04 18.21
C ILE A 186 -31.30 6.41 16.83
N PRO A 187 -32.39 6.73 16.09
CA PRO A 187 -32.58 6.22 14.74
C PRO A 187 -31.42 6.55 13.78
N LYS A 188 -30.90 7.79 13.80
CA LYS A 188 -29.78 8.20 12.95
C LYS A 188 -28.49 7.46 13.26
N TRP A 189 -28.18 7.23 14.54
CA TRP A 189 -27.01 6.41 14.90
C TRP A 189 -27.17 4.94 14.53
N LYS A 190 -28.38 4.38 14.57
CA LYS A 190 -28.65 3.04 14.05
C LYS A 190 -28.45 2.97 12.54
N GLU A 191 -28.91 3.98 11.81
CA GLU A 191 -28.65 4.11 10.38
C GLU A 191 -27.14 4.19 10.09
N ASN A 192 -26.38 4.93 10.90
CA ASN A 192 -24.92 5.00 10.79
C ASN A 192 -24.23 3.65 11.01
N ILE A 193 -24.76 2.80 11.91
CA ILE A 193 -24.26 1.43 12.05
C ILE A 193 -24.50 0.63 10.75
N GLU A 194 -25.68 0.75 10.15
CA GLU A 194 -26.00 0.08 8.88
C GLU A 194 -25.17 0.63 7.71
N ILE A 195 -24.90 1.94 7.68
CA ILE A 195 -23.97 2.58 6.73
C ILE A 195 -22.62 1.88 6.81
N ILE A 196 -22.03 1.76 8.01
CA ILE A 196 -20.74 1.08 8.19
C ILE A 196 -20.77 -0.38 7.72
N HIS A 197 -21.87 -1.09 7.97
CA HIS A 197 -22.04 -2.46 7.46
C HIS A 197 -22.09 -2.55 5.93
N ARG A 198 -22.76 -1.60 5.26
CA ARG A 198 -22.77 -1.50 3.80
C ARG A 198 -21.41 -1.10 3.26
N SER A 199 -20.76 -0.09 3.84
CA SER A 199 -19.43 0.37 3.44
C SER A 199 -18.40 -0.77 3.52
N ASN A 200 -18.42 -1.59 4.58
CA ASN A 200 -17.54 -2.76 4.71
C ASN A 200 -17.77 -3.85 3.64
N SER A 201 -18.90 -3.79 2.92
CA SER A 201 -19.25 -4.75 1.86
C SER A 201 -18.85 -4.24 0.46
N ILE A 202 -18.26 -3.05 0.35
CA ILE A 202 -17.76 -2.49 -0.91
C ILE A 202 -16.55 -3.33 -1.38
N GLU A 203 -16.63 -3.84 -2.60
CA GLU A 203 -15.55 -4.64 -3.20
C GLU A 203 -14.29 -3.79 -3.41
N GLY A 204 -13.13 -4.31 -3.03
CA GLY A 204 -11.86 -3.60 -3.20
C GLY A 204 -11.58 -2.50 -2.19
N LEU A 205 -12.40 -2.36 -1.13
CA LEU A 205 -12.17 -1.35 -0.10
C LEU A 205 -10.82 -1.59 0.61
N PRO A 206 -9.93 -0.57 0.69
CA PRO A 206 -8.66 -0.65 1.39
C PRO A 206 -8.81 -1.10 2.86
N SER A 207 -7.81 -1.80 3.36
CA SER A 207 -7.79 -2.32 4.74
C SER A 207 -7.82 -1.23 5.79
N GLU A 208 -7.25 -0.07 5.48
CA GLU A 208 -7.16 1.11 6.30
C GLU A 208 -8.55 1.71 6.54
N LEU A 209 -9.40 1.73 5.50
CA LEU A 209 -10.80 2.14 5.61
C LEU A 209 -11.63 1.11 6.39
N LEU A 210 -11.33 -0.19 6.27
CA LEU A 210 -11.96 -1.22 7.11
C LEU A 210 -11.60 -1.05 8.60
N GLU A 211 -10.36 -0.70 8.92
CA GLU A 211 -9.95 -0.40 10.30
C GLU A 211 -10.59 0.90 10.82
N GLN A 212 -10.70 1.94 9.98
CA GLN A 212 -11.42 3.16 10.32
C GLN A 212 -12.91 2.87 10.60
N ASN A 213 -13.55 2.05 9.76
CA ASN A 213 -14.94 1.63 9.95
C ASN A 213 -15.18 0.89 11.28
N LYS A 214 -14.21 0.12 11.78
CA LYS A 214 -14.33 -0.50 13.12
C LYS A 214 -14.39 0.55 14.23
N LYS A 215 -13.60 1.62 14.12
CA LYS A 215 -13.61 2.74 15.07
C LYS A 215 -14.92 3.51 14.98
N LEU A 216 -15.39 3.82 13.77
CA LEU A 216 -16.69 4.47 13.54
C LEU A 216 -17.86 3.61 14.06
N LEU A 217 -17.83 2.30 13.87
CA LEU A 217 -18.83 1.38 14.42
C LEU A 217 -18.85 1.42 15.95
N LYS A 218 -17.68 1.43 16.59
CA LYS A 218 -17.57 1.56 18.06
C LYS A 218 -18.12 2.91 18.51
N TYR A 219 -17.74 3.98 17.83
CA TYR A 219 -18.21 5.34 18.10
C TYR A 219 -19.75 5.44 18.03
N SER A 220 -20.38 4.94 16.97
CA SER A 220 -21.84 4.94 16.81
C SER A 220 -22.56 4.16 17.92
N LYS A 221 -21.99 3.03 18.37
CA LYS A 221 -22.56 2.25 19.48
C LYS A 221 -22.50 3.00 20.80
N LEU A 222 -21.37 3.63 21.11
CA LEU A 222 -21.21 4.45 22.30
C LEU A 222 -22.15 5.67 22.28
N ARG A 223 -22.37 6.28 21.10
CA ARG A 223 -23.34 7.37 20.95
C ARG A 223 -24.77 6.92 21.26
N ILE A 224 -25.20 5.76 20.75
CA ILE A 224 -26.51 5.18 21.12
C ILE A 224 -26.61 4.96 22.63
N GLU A 225 -25.57 4.39 23.24
CA GLU A 225 -25.52 4.15 24.69
C GLU A 225 -25.67 5.47 25.47
N ALA A 226 -24.96 6.52 25.09
CA ALA A 226 -25.09 7.85 25.68
C ALA A 226 -26.53 8.41 25.58
N PHE A 227 -27.16 8.31 24.40
CA PHE A 227 -28.55 8.78 24.21
C PHE A 227 -29.57 7.96 25.02
N GLU A 228 -29.38 6.65 25.17
CA GLU A 228 -30.22 5.81 26.04
C GLU A 228 -30.02 6.15 27.53
N LEU A 229 -28.81 6.54 27.94
CA LEU A 229 -28.55 7.04 29.30
C LEU A 229 -29.23 8.40 29.54
N PHE A 230 -29.12 9.35 28.59
CA PHE A 230 -29.87 10.61 28.66
C PHE A 230 -31.37 10.38 28.79
N LYS A 231 -31.94 9.48 28.00
CA LYS A 231 -33.36 9.10 28.10
C LYS A 231 -33.73 8.60 29.50
N LYS A 232 -32.88 7.77 30.13
CA LYS A 232 -33.10 7.28 31.50
C LYS A 232 -33.00 8.39 32.55
N LEU A 233 -32.06 9.33 32.39
CA LEU A 233 -31.93 10.49 33.28
C LEU A 233 -33.19 11.35 33.22
N ILE A 234 -33.67 11.65 32.02
CA ILE A 234 -34.86 12.49 31.81
C ILE A 234 -36.13 11.80 32.34
N ILE A 235 -36.29 10.49 32.15
CA ILE A 235 -37.48 9.75 32.61
C ILE A 235 -37.50 9.59 34.14
N ASN A 236 -36.35 9.30 34.76
CA ASN A 236 -36.30 8.97 36.17
C ASN A 236 -36.04 10.17 37.08
N ASP A 237 -35.74 11.34 36.51
CA ASP A 237 -35.39 12.57 37.24
C ASP A 237 -34.37 12.30 38.36
N SER A 238 -33.30 11.59 38.00
CA SER A 238 -32.33 11.04 38.95
C SER A 238 -30.94 11.03 38.36
N GLU A 239 -29.95 11.49 39.13
CA GLU A 239 -28.52 11.49 38.81
C GLU A 239 -27.88 10.09 38.81
N ALA A 240 -28.67 9.03 39.00
CA ALA A 240 -28.18 7.66 39.13
C ALA A 240 -27.38 7.14 37.91
N TYR A 241 -27.48 7.80 36.76
CA TYR A 241 -26.78 7.42 35.53
C TYR A 241 -25.65 8.38 35.11
N ASP A 242 -25.40 9.47 35.86
CA ASP A 242 -24.39 10.47 35.49
C ASP A 242 -22.97 9.90 35.45
N THR A 243 -22.65 9.02 36.39
CA THR A 243 -21.33 8.36 36.42
C THR A 243 -21.11 7.51 35.16
N GLU A 244 -22.15 6.80 34.73
CA GLU A 244 -22.08 5.94 33.55
C GLU A 244 -22.05 6.76 32.27
N LEU A 245 -22.81 7.86 32.20
CA LEU A 245 -22.78 8.79 31.07
C LEU A 245 -21.40 9.42 30.90
N ASN A 246 -20.77 9.87 31.99
CA ASN A 246 -19.42 10.42 31.97
C ASN A 246 -18.39 9.38 31.50
N ARG A 247 -18.52 8.11 31.92
CA ARG A 247 -17.68 7.00 31.42
C ARG A 247 -17.83 6.85 29.90
N VAL A 248 -19.06 6.79 29.40
CA VAL A 248 -19.34 6.63 27.97
C VAL A 248 -18.80 7.82 27.17
N HIS A 249 -18.93 9.06 27.67
CA HIS A 249 -18.36 10.25 27.03
C HIS A 249 -16.83 10.22 26.96
N ALA A 250 -16.15 9.79 28.02
CA ALA A 250 -14.70 9.62 28.00
C ALA A 250 -14.26 8.54 26.98
N GLU A 251 -15.03 7.45 26.84
CA GLU A 251 -14.76 6.44 25.82
C GLU A 251 -15.01 6.95 24.39
N ILE A 252 -16.02 7.80 24.21
CA ILE A 252 -16.28 8.49 22.93
C ILE A 252 -15.08 9.38 22.56
N GLU A 253 -14.61 10.20 23.49
CA GLU A 253 -13.46 11.10 23.28
C GLU A 253 -12.21 10.31 22.90
N ALA A 254 -11.91 9.22 23.61
CA ALA A 254 -10.78 8.35 23.27
C ALA A 254 -10.89 7.72 21.87
N VAL A 255 -12.11 7.41 21.40
CA VAL A 255 -12.31 6.90 20.03
C VAL A 255 -12.11 8.03 19.00
N ILE A 256 -12.63 9.24 19.26
CA ILE A 256 -12.44 10.41 18.40
C ILE A 256 -10.96 10.76 18.27
N GLU A 257 -10.22 10.77 19.39
CA GLU A 257 -8.76 10.98 19.36
C GLU A 257 -8.03 9.94 18.52
N SER A 258 -8.52 8.69 18.51
CA SER A 258 -7.94 7.62 17.70
C SER A 258 -8.30 7.69 16.21
N LEU A 259 -9.28 8.52 15.83
CA LEU A 259 -9.71 8.75 14.45
C LEU A 259 -8.91 9.88 13.78
N ASN A 260 -8.29 10.76 14.57
CA ASN A 260 -7.37 11.82 14.12
C ASN A 260 -5.93 11.33 14.00
#